data_AF-A0A849YT92-F1
#
_entry.id   AF-A0A849YT92-F1
#
_cell.length_a   1.000
_cell.length_b   1.000
_cell.length_c   1.000
_cell.angle_alpha   90.00
_cell.angle_beta   90.00
_cell.angle_gamma   90.00
#
_symmetry.space_group_name_H-M   'P 1'
#
loop_
_entity.id
_entity.type
_entity.pdbx_description
1 polymer ?
#
loop_
_entity_poly.entity_id
_entity_poly.type
_entity_poly.pdbx_seq_one_letter_code
_entity_poly.pdbx_strand_id
1 'polypeptide(L)'
;MEPPLRFHLFRESLGPRVFRMIAPRVQDGLRISTNRFHHTWHVVCAPGHVRTLRRILWAAAFDNHPHTMFVLHGGTLEDTPFDAAPSRPVVIACTDHTHLRHDAIKELLRRIRRRKHPDGTVKLQVHGLARADALSDGQHKLIVREKREHRRWPELRVELIGGAIAFLGPAAALRHASMNLDFLEQPLSRGRSNHHYLDRDRNRWPEGEVQVFADYREMLSDARIERQAAYRELPDMPSHQVDELICERSYIRSLHRLERQKEARKNTLAVRSREALVSSEQAPPSASIEAAGSRR
;
A
#
# COMPACT_ATOMS: atom_id res chain seq x y z
N MET A 1 -9.76 20.30 1.08
CA MET A 1 -9.91 19.34 -0.04
C MET A 1 -8.52 18.85 -0.43
N GLU A 2 -8.29 17.53 -0.47
CA GLU A 2 -7.05 17.01 -1.03
C GLU A 2 -6.94 17.37 -2.52
N PRO A 3 -5.73 17.64 -3.04
CA PRO A 3 -5.54 17.90 -4.45
C PRO A 3 -5.93 16.67 -5.30
N PRO A 4 -6.47 16.89 -6.51
CA PRO A 4 -6.74 15.81 -7.44
C PRO A 4 -5.42 15.18 -7.90
N LEU A 5 -5.31 13.85 -7.78
CA LEU A 5 -4.15 13.13 -8.30
C LEU A 5 -4.16 13.17 -9.83
N ARG A 6 -2.98 13.30 -10.44
CA ARG A 6 -2.84 13.34 -11.90
C ARG A 6 -2.17 12.07 -12.38
N PHE A 7 -2.78 11.40 -13.33
CA PHE A 7 -2.28 10.16 -13.89
C PHE A 7 -1.91 10.37 -15.35
N HIS A 8 -0.97 9.59 -15.83
CA HIS A 8 -0.68 9.44 -17.25
C HIS A 8 -1.73 8.56 -17.92
N LEU A 9 -2.18 8.98 -19.10
CA LEU A 9 -3.05 8.19 -19.94
C LEU A 9 -2.28 7.66 -21.14
N PHE A 10 -2.38 6.36 -21.36
CA PHE A 10 -1.89 5.68 -22.55
C PHE A 10 -3.05 4.97 -23.22
N ARG A 11 -3.19 5.13 -24.52
CA ARG A 11 -4.16 4.45 -25.37
C ARG A 11 -3.41 3.48 -26.27
N GLU A 12 -3.89 2.24 -26.32
CA GLU A 12 -3.28 1.20 -27.14
C GLU A 12 -4.36 0.38 -27.84
N SER A 13 -4.18 0.14 -29.13
CA SER A 13 -5.08 -0.70 -29.91
C SER A 13 -4.61 -2.15 -29.91
N LEU A 14 -5.48 -3.09 -29.52
CA LEU A 14 -5.30 -4.52 -29.70
C LEU A 14 -6.45 -5.07 -30.53
N GLY A 15 -6.19 -5.33 -31.82
CA GLY A 15 -7.23 -5.62 -32.79
C GLY A 15 -8.23 -4.47 -32.88
N PRO A 16 -9.55 -4.72 -32.80
CA PRO A 16 -10.57 -3.67 -32.90
C PRO A 16 -10.78 -2.89 -31.60
N ARG A 17 -10.12 -3.27 -30.49
CA ARG A 17 -10.34 -2.67 -29.17
C ARG A 17 -9.26 -1.64 -28.87
N VAL A 18 -9.67 -0.49 -28.34
CA VAL A 18 -8.78 0.53 -27.80
C VAL A 18 -8.79 0.44 -26.28
N PHE A 19 -7.64 0.15 -25.68
CA PHE A 19 -7.45 0.07 -24.24
C PHE A 19 -6.96 1.41 -23.69
N ARG A 20 -7.47 1.80 -22.52
CA ARG A 20 -7.02 2.96 -21.75
C ARG A 20 -6.24 2.46 -20.54
N MET A 21 -4.93 2.68 -20.54
CA MET A 21 -4.08 2.41 -19.38
C MET A 21 -3.82 3.72 -18.64
N ILE A 22 -4.22 3.76 -17.37
CA ILE A 22 -4.08 4.91 -16.49
C ILE A 22 -2.99 4.60 -15.46
N ALA A 23 -1.84 5.27 -15.56
CA ALA A 23 -0.68 4.98 -14.71
C ALA A 23 -0.32 6.19 -13.83
N PRO A 24 0.07 5.99 -12.56
CA PRO A 24 0.54 7.07 -11.70
C PRO A 24 1.77 7.74 -12.29
N ARG A 25 1.95 9.03 -11.99
CA ARG A 25 3.19 9.74 -12.31
C ARG A 25 4.24 9.37 -11.27
N VAL A 26 5.46 9.08 -11.71
CA VAL A 26 6.55 8.70 -10.80
C VAL A 26 6.85 9.82 -9.78
N GLN A 27 6.65 11.07 -10.21
CA GLN A 27 6.84 12.28 -9.40
C GLN A 27 5.80 12.42 -8.28
N ASP A 28 4.64 11.76 -8.40
CA ASP A 28 3.59 11.79 -7.38
C ASP A 28 3.91 10.86 -6.20
N GLY A 29 5.09 10.22 -6.20
CA GLY A 29 5.68 9.58 -5.03
C GLY A 29 5.10 8.21 -4.65
N LEU A 30 4.10 7.68 -5.36
CA LEU A 30 3.59 6.33 -5.11
C LEU A 30 4.70 5.29 -5.30
N ARG A 31 4.94 4.49 -4.27
CA ARG A 31 5.89 3.38 -4.28
C ARG A 31 5.27 2.17 -3.58
N ILE A 32 5.24 1.06 -4.28
CA ILE A 32 4.75 -0.21 -3.77
C ILE A 32 5.69 -1.33 -4.19
N SER A 33 5.63 -2.44 -3.50
CA SER A 33 6.23 -3.70 -3.92
C SER A 33 5.18 -4.80 -3.94
N THR A 34 5.52 -5.93 -4.56
CA THR A 34 4.65 -7.08 -4.62
C THR A 34 5.46 -8.35 -4.39
N ASN A 35 4.92 -9.28 -3.62
CA ASN A 35 5.51 -10.62 -3.46
C ASN A 35 4.42 -11.67 -3.40
N ARG A 36 4.82 -12.94 -3.50
CA ARG A 36 3.95 -14.07 -3.20
C ARG A 36 4.45 -14.73 -1.92
N PHE A 37 3.65 -14.71 -0.88
CA PHE A 37 3.97 -15.28 0.42
C PHE A 37 2.71 -15.89 1.02
N HIS A 38 2.83 -16.93 1.86
CA HIS A 38 1.67 -17.66 2.42
C HIS A 38 0.58 -17.99 1.38
N HIS A 39 1.03 -18.45 0.20
CA HIS A 39 0.20 -18.79 -0.96
C HIS A 39 -0.65 -17.65 -1.56
N THR A 40 -0.52 -16.42 -1.09
CA THR A 40 -1.29 -15.26 -1.56
C THR A 40 -0.39 -14.18 -2.17
N TRP A 41 -0.95 -13.34 -3.05
CA TRP A 41 -0.24 -12.17 -3.58
C TRP A 41 -0.35 -10.99 -2.63
N HIS A 42 0.75 -10.32 -2.31
CA HIS A 42 0.74 -9.14 -1.48
C HIS A 42 1.09 -7.90 -2.33
N VAL A 43 0.45 -6.78 -2.01
CA VAL A 43 0.92 -5.44 -2.33
C VAL A 43 1.40 -4.81 -1.04
N VAL A 44 2.69 -4.48 -0.98
CA VAL A 44 3.36 -4.02 0.22
C VAL A 44 3.82 -2.58 0.04
N CYS A 45 3.60 -1.72 1.04
CA CYS A 45 4.03 -0.33 0.96
C CYS A 45 4.21 0.34 2.33
N ALA A 46 4.73 1.56 2.33
CA ALA A 46 4.72 2.43 3.50
C ALA A 46 3.29 3.00 3.73
N PRO A 47 2.91 3.37 4.97
CA PRO A 47 1.57 3.86 5.29
C PRO A 47 1.09 5.01 4.40
N GLY A 48 1.98 5.93 4.01
CA GLY A 48 1.63 7.07 3.15
C GLY A 48 1.16 6.70 1.73
N HIS A 49 1.41 5.47 1.27
CA HIS A 49 1.08 5.03 -0.09
C HIS A 49 -0.29 4.35 -0.20
N VAL A 50 -0.85 3.85 0.92
CA VAL A 50 -2.11 3.10 0.90
C VAL A 50 -3.30 3.97 0.52
N ARG A 51 -3.27 5.26 0.90
CA ARG A 51 -4.28 6.25 0.50
C ARG A 51 -4.39 6.39 -1.01
N THR A 52 -3.27 6.41 -1.71
CA THR A 52 -3.27 6.50 -3.18
C THR A 52 -3.85 5.23 -3.80
N LEU A 53 -3.48 4.04 -3.29
CA LEU A 53 -4.05 2.76 -3.76
C LEU A 53 -5.56 2.71 -3.56
N ARG A 54 -6.03 3.15 -2.39
CA ARG A 54 -7.44 3.31 -2.04
C ARG A 54 -8.17 4.22 -3.04
N ARG A 55 -7.62 5.41 -3.31
CA ARG A 55 -8.16 6.34 -4.32
C ARG A 55 -8.22 5.74 -5.72
N ILE A 56 -7.24 4.91 -6.11
CA ILE A 56 -7.24 4.21 -7.40
C ILE A 56 -8.36 3.16 -7.47
N LEU A 57 -8.52 2.34 -6.43
CA LEU A 57 -9.62 1.37 -6.35
C LEU A 57 -10.99 2.05 -6.44
N TRP A 58 -11.18 3.15 -5.70
CA TRP A 58 -12.40 3.95 -5.78
C TRP A 58 -12.64 4.48 -7.19
N ALA A 59 -11.65 5.12 -7.81
CA ALA A 59 -11.79 5.68 -9.14
C ALA A 59 -12.04 4.61 -10.21
N ALA A 60 -11.38 3.45 -10.11
CA ALA A 60 -11.66 2.31 -10.98
C ALA A 60 -13.11 1.83 -10.87
N ALA A 61 -13.70 1.90 -9.67
CA ALA A 61 -15.07 1.53 -9.44
C ALA A 61 -16.11 2.48 -10.07
N PHE A 62 -15.72 3.70 -10.45
CA PHE A 62 -16.61 4.70 -11.07
C PHE A 62 -16.22 5.04 -12.51
N ASP A 63 -15.16 4.43 -13.06
CA ASP A 63 -14.84 4.61 -14.47
C ASP A 63 -15.77 3.73 -15.33
N ASN A 64 -16.63 4.39 -16.09
CA ASN A 64 -17.59 3.74 -16.98
C ASN A 64 -17.07 3.59 -18.41
N HIS A 65 -15.77 3.81 -18.65
CA HIS A 65 -15.21 3.66 -19.99
C HIS A 65 -14.81 2.19 -20.20
N PRO A 66 -15.27 1.55 -21.29
CA PRO A 66 -14.85 0.20 -21.62
C PRO A 66 -13.33 0.13 -21.81
N HIS A 67 -12.76 -1.04 -21.48
CA HIS A 67 -11.34 -1.33 -21.69
C HIS A 67 -10.38 -0.39 -20.95
N THR A 68 -10.82 0.20 -19.84
CA THR A 68 -9.96 0.97 -18.93
C THR A 68 -9.34 0.08 -17.86
N MET A 69 -8.04 0.29 -17.62
CA MET A 69 -7.34 -0.29 -16.47
C MET A 69 -6.40 0.73 -15.85
N PHE A 70 -6.20 0.62 -14.54
CA PHE A 70 -5.13 1.30 -13.83
C PHE A 70 -3.91 0.39 -13.77
N VAL A 71 -2.73 0.95 -14.03
CA VAL A 71 -1.48 0.18 -14.12
C VAL A 71 -0.44 0.78 -13.19
N LEU A 72 0.03 0.00 -12.22
CA LEU A 72 1.18 0.31 -11.39
C LEU A 72 2.39 -0.44 -11.97
N HIS A 73 3.35 0.29 -12.52
CA HIS A 73 4.50 -0.28 -13.22
C HIS A 73 5.72 0.64 -13.17
N GLY A 74 6.89 0.10 -13.52
CA GLY A 74 8.12 0.89 -13.67
C GLY A 74 8.47 1.62 -12.37
N GLY A 75 8.66 2.93 -12.43
CA GLY A 75 9.09 3.74 -11.28
C GLY A 75 8.11 3.84 -10.11
N THR A 76 6.91 3.26 -10.21
CA THR A 76 6.00 3.12 -9.07
C THR A 76 6.21 1.81 -8.30
N LEU A 77 7.02 0.89 -8.84
CA LEU A 77 7.38 -0.37 -8.22
C LEU A 77 8.77 -0.29 -7.59
N GLU A 78 8.92 -0.92 -6.45
CA GLU A 78 10.18 -1.15 -5.76
C GLU A 78 10.42 -2.64 -5.61
N ASP A 79 11.65 -3.04 -5.30
CA ASP A 79 11.93 -4.43 -4.94
C ASP A 79 11.17 -4.80 -3.66
N THR A 80 11.00 -6.10 -3.38
CA THR A 80 10.32 -6.50 -2.15
C THR A 80 11.15 -6.10 -0.92
N PRO A 81 10.51 -5.67 0.19
CA PRO A 81 11.21 -5.29 1.40
C PRO A 81 11.74 -6.50 2.19
N PHE A 82 11.60 -7.72 1.67
CA PHE A 82 11.99 -8.95 2.35
C PHE A 82 13.28 -9.51 1.77
N ASP A 83 13.30 -9.72 0.45
CA ASP A 83 14.40 -10.37 -0.28
C ASP A 83 15.01 -9.49 -1.39
N ALA A 84 14.49 -8.28 -1.58
CA ALA A 84 14.83 -7.38 -2.68
C ALA A 84 14.68 -8.03 -4.07
N ALA A 85 13.77 -8.99 -4.22
CA ALA A 85 13.36 -9.49 -5.53
C ALA A 85 12.56 -8.42 -6.30
N PRO A 86 12.63 -8.38 -7.65
CA PRO A 86 11.87 -7.42 -8.44
C PRO A 86 10.36 -7.62 -8.32
N SER A 87 9.63 -6.53 -8.09
CA SER A 87 8.16 -6.57 -8.04
C SER A 87 7.52 -6.76 -9.41
N ARG A 88 6.33 -7.34 -9.40
CA ARG A 88 5.45 -7.49 -10.55
C ARG A 88 4.56 -6.25 -10.72
N PRO A 89 4.18 -5.89 -11.96
CA PRO A 89 3.18 -4.87 -12.19
C PRO A 89 1.83 -5.24 -11.57
N VAL A 90 1.08 -4.23 -11.14
CA VAL A 90 -0.29 -4.38 -10.66
C VAL A 90 -1.24 -3.76 -11.67
N VAL A 91 -2.31 -4.49 -12.00
CA VAL A 91 -3.39 -4.02 -12.87
C VAL A 91 -4.68 -4.01 -12.09
N ILE A 92 -5.45 -2.92 -12.14
CA ILE A 92 -6.74 -2.81 -11.47
C ILE A 92 -7.78 -2.45 -12.53
N ALA A 93 -8.87 -3.23 -12.63
CA ALA A 93 -9.91 -2.98 -13.62
C ALA A 93 -11.32 -3.36 -13.11
N CYS A 94 -12.31 -2.55 -13.49
CA CYS A 94 -13.71 -2.84 -13.26
C CYS A 94 -14.23 -3.84 -14.29
N THR A 95 -14.71 -5.00 -13.84
CA THR A 95 -15.14 -6.09 -14.72
C THR A 95 -16.53 -5.87 -15.34
N ASP A 96 -17.27 -4.86 -14.89
CA ASP A 96 -18.58 -4.50 -15.47
C ASP A 96 -18.44 -4.07 -16.94
N HIS A 97 -17.28 -3.49 -17.29
CA HIS A 97 -17.02 -2.91 -18.62
C HIS A 97 -15.65 -3.28 -19.21
N THR A 98 -14.78 -3.95 -18.44
CA THR A 98 -13.43 -4.31 -18.89
C THR A 98 -13.12 -5.78 -18.65
N HIS A 99 -13.04 -6.54 -19.75
CA HIS A 99 -12.57 -7.92 -19.74
C HIS A 99 -11.12 -7.97 -20.19
N LEU A 100 -10.24 -8.40 -19.30
CA LEU A 100 -8.81 -8.52 -19.57
C LEU A 100 -8.44 -9.99 -19.79
N ARG A 101 -7.81 -10.28 -20.93
CA ARG A 101 -7.24 -11.59 -21.25
C ARG A 101 -5.75 -11.60 -20.98
N HIS A 102 -5.20 -12.79 -20.74
CA HIS A 102 -3.78 -12.99 -20.44
C HIS A 102 -2.83 -12.37 -21.47
N ASP A 103 -3.05 -12.70 -22.74
CA ASP A 103 -2.32 -12.17 -23.89
C ASP A 103 -2.43 -10.64 -24.01
N ALA A 104 -3.64 -10.10 -23.83
CA ALA A 104 -3.88 -8.67 -23.86
C ALA A 104 -3.10 -7.92 -22.76
N ILE A 105 -3.15 -8.37 -21.50
CA ILE A 105 -2.39 -7.73 -20.41
C ILE A 105 -0.89 -7.79 -20.68
N LYS A 106 -0.38 -8.96 -21.07
CA LYS A 106 1.06 -9.14 -21.36
C LYS A 106 1.53 -8.15 -22.43
N GLU A 107 0.77 -8.02 -23.51
CA GLU A 107 1.09 -7.13 -24.62
C GLU A 107 0.97 -5.65 -24.24
N LEU A 108 -0.11 -5.24 -23.55
CA LEU A 108 -0.29 -3.87 -23.07
C LEU A 108 0.82 -3.44 -22.12
N LEU A 109 1.20 -4.30 -21.17
CA LEU A 109 2.32 -4.05 -20.27
C LEU A 109 3.67 -3.98 -20.99
N ARG A 110 3.86 -4.75 -22.07
CA ARG A 110 5.05 -4.63 -22.91
C ARG A 110 5.09 -3.28 -23.62
N ARG A 111 3.95 -2.81 -24.15
CA ARG A 111 3.85 -1.53 -24.86
C ARG A 111 4.03 -0.33 -23.95
N ILE A 112 3.33 -0.28 -22.81
CA ILE A 112 3.44 0.84 -21.85
C ILE A 112 4.87 0.99 -21.32
N ARG A 113 5.60 -0.12 -21.11
CA ARG A 113 7.01 -0.08 -20.68
C ARG A 113 7.96 0.51 -21.72
N ARG A 114 7.62 0.45 -23.01
CA ARG A 114 8.42 1.02 -24.11
C ARG A 114 8.05 2.46 -24.43
N ARG A 115 6.92 2.95 -23.90
CA ARG A 115 6.43 4.31 -24.13
C ARG A 115 7.24 5.31 -23.29
N LYS A 116 7.80 6.31 -23.96
CA LYS A 116 8.47 7.45 -23.29
C LYS A 116 7.49 8.56 -22.89
N HIS A 117 6.41 8.72 -23.66
CA HIS A 117 5.46 9.81 -23.48
C HIS A 117 4.02 9.29 -23.39
N PRO A 118 3.21 9.82 -22.45
CA PRO A 118 1.78 9.54 -22.37
C PRO A 118 1.02 10.28 -23.48
N ASP A 119 -0.17 9.80 -23.83
CA ASP A 119 -1.08 10.49 -24.76
C ASP A 119 -1.84 11.64 -24.09
N GLY A 120 -1.81 11.69 -22.75
CA GLY A 120 -2.49 12.74 -22.01
C GLY A 120 -2.39 12.58 -20.51
N THR A 121 -3.21 13.36 -19.82
CA THR A 121 -3.33 13.35 -18.37
C THR A 121 -4.77 13.12 -17.97
N VAL A 122 -4.99 12.21 -17.02
CA VAL A 122 -6.28 12.01 -16.34
C VAL A 122 -6.18 12.63 -14.96
N LYS A 123 -7.15 13.46 -14.59
CA LYS A 123 -7.32 13.89 -13.19
C LYS A 123 -8.21 12.87 -12.51
N LEU A 124 -7.67 12.18 -11.50
CA LEU A 124 -8.41 11.18 -10.75
C LEU A 124 -9.45 11.87 -9.88
N GLN A 125 -10.71 11.74 -10.28
CA GLN A 125 -11.83 12.21 -9.48
C GLN A 125 -12.22 11.10 -8.49
N VAL A 126 -12.17 11.41 -7.20
CA VAL A 126 -12.59 10.52 -6.12
C VAL A 126 -13.83 11.06 -5.41
N HIS A 127 -14.76 11.59 -6.22
CA HIS A 127 -16.03 12.12 -5.71
C HIS A 127 -16.73 11.06 -4.85
N GLY A 128 -17.32 11.51 -3.74
CA GLY A 128 -18.01 10.62 -2.81
C GLY A 128 -17.11 9.83 -1.87
N LEU A 129 -15.79 9.74 -2.08
CA LEU A 129 -14.89 8.99 -1.19
C LEU A 129 -14.89 9.58 0.23
N ALA A 130 -14.70 10.89 0.36
CA ALA A 130 -14.74 11.57 1.66
C ALA A 130 -16.11 11.46 2.35
N ARG A 131 -17.19 11.43 1.56
CA ARG A 131 -18.55 11.20 2.08
C ARG A 131 -18.70 9.76 2.57
N ALA A 132 -18.16 8.79 1.85
CA ALA A 132 -18.15 7.38 2.26
C ALA A 132 -17.35 7.19 3.56
N ASP A 133 -16.26 7.92 3.74
CA ASP A 133 -15.45 7.90 4.98
C ASP A 133 -16.22 8.43 6.18
N ALA A 134 -16.82 9.61 6.03
CA ALA A 134 -17.65 10.22 7.07
C ALA A 134 -18.86 9.34 7.44
N LEU A 135 -19.29 8.47 6.52
CA LEU A 135 -20.37 7.54 6.75
C LEU A 135 -19.90 6.18 7.26
N SER A 136 -18.61 5.86 7.28
CA SER A 136 -18.10 4.51 7.59
C SER A 136 -18.45 4.04 9.01
N ASP A 137 -18.58 4.94 9.97
CA ASP A 137 -19.10 4.65 11.33
C ASP A 137 -20.57 4.17 11.32
N GLY A 138 -21.35 4.51 10.28
CA GLY A 138 -22.76 4.09 10.10
C GLY A 138 -23.02 3.12 8.94
N GLN A 139 -22.17 3.10 7.90
CA GLN A 139 -22.33 2.33 6.67
C GLN A 139 -21.73 0.94 6.73
N HIS A 140 -21.03 0.56 7.81
CA HIS A 140 -20.84 -0.86 8.13
C HIS A 140 -22.20 -1.59 8.09
N LYS A 141 -23.29 -0.93 8.52
CA LYS A 141 -24.65 -1.46 8.42
C LYS A 141 -25.19 -1.56 6.98
N LEU A 142 -24.80 -0.67 6.08
CA LEU A 142 -25.22 -0.67 4.67
C LEU A 142 -24.47 -1.75 3.88
N ILE A 143 -23.16 -1.88 4.07
CA ILE A 143 -22.36 -2.99 3.52
C ILE A 143 -22.84 -4.33 4.09
N VAL A 144 -23.13 -4.41 5.39
CA VAL A 144 -23.72 -5.60 6.01
C VAL A 144 -25.12 -5.88 5.45
N ARG A 145 -25.92 -4.85 5.18
CA ARG A 145 -27.26 -4.98 4.57
C ARG A 145 -27.18 -5.46 3.12
N GLU A 146 -26.37 -4.83 2.28
CA GLU A 146 -26.18 -5.26 0.89
C GLU A 146 -25.57 -6.67 0.83
N LYS A 147 -24.63 -7.02 1.73
CA LYS A 147 -24.11 -8.40 1.92
C LYS A 147 -25.16 -9.40 2.39
N ARG A 148 -26.15 -8.98 3.19
CA ARG A 148 -27.26 -9.84 3.66
C ARG A 148 -28.32 -10.03 2.57
N GLU A 149 -28.56 -9.00 1.78
CA GLU A 149 -29.55 -9.03 0.69
C GLU A 149 -29.03 -9.80 -0.55
N HIS A 150 -27.71 -9.88 -0.74
CA HIS A 150 -27.09 -10.65 -1.82
C HIS A 150 -26.52 -11.98 -1.30
N ARG A 151 -27.15 -13.13 -1.66
CA ARG A 151 -26.62 -14.48 -1.38
C ARG A 151 -25.20 -14.71 -1.95
N ARG A 152 -24.77 -13.91 -2.92
CA ARG A 152 -23.43 -13.88 -3.50
C ARG A 152 -23.00 -12.42 -3.63
N TRP A 153 -22.30 -11.91 -2.63
CA TRP A 153 -21.65 -10.61 -2.73
C TRP A 153 -20.65 -10.66 -3.89
N PRO A 154 -20.64 -9.70 -4.82
CA PRO A 154 -19.64 -9.68 -5.86
C PRO A 154 -18.22 -9.58 -5.27
N GLU A 155 -17.34 -10.47 -5.71
CA GLU A 155 -15.99 -10.59 -5.17
C GLU A 155 -14.95 -9.89 -6.04
N LEU A 156 -13.99 -9.26 -5.36
CA LEU A 156 -12.76 -8.81 -5.99
C LEU A 156 -11.85 -10.03 -6.10
N ARG A 157 -11.43 -10.37 -7.31
CA ARG A 157 -10.48 -11.45 -7.56
C ARG A 157 -9.08 -10.88 -7.68
N VAL A 158 -8.13 -11.56 -7.08
CA VAL A 158 -6.70 -11.25 -7.24
C VAL A 158 -6.01 -12.45 -7.86
N GLU A 159 -5.38 -12.25 -9.01
CA GLU A 159 -4.77 -13.35 -9.77
C GLU A 159 -3.56 -12.88 -10.57
N LEU A 160 -2.66 -13.81 -10.89
CA LEU A 160 -1.52 -13.52 -11.77
C LEU A 160 -1.94 -13.69 -13.24
N ILE A 161 -2.08 -12.59 -13.98
CA ILE A 161 -2.45 -12.59 -15.40
C ILE A 161 -1.44 -11.82 -16.24
N GLY A 162 -0.91 -12.44 -17.28
CA GLY A 162 -0.01 -11.77 -18.24
C GLY A 162 1.29 -11.28 -17.60
N GLY A 163 1.69 -11.87 -16.47
CA GLY A 163 2.83 -11.47 -15.66
C GLY A 163 2.53 -10.37 -14.62
N ALA A 164 1.31 -9.87 -14.55
CA ALA A 164 0.84 -8.85 -13.62
C ALA A 164 -0.05 -9.43 -12.53
N ILE A 165 -0.06 -8.81 -11.36
CA ILE A 165 -1.06 -9.09 -10.33
C ILE A 165 -2.30 -8.25 -10.68
N ALA A 166 -3.39 -8.92 -11.02
CA ALA A 166 -4.62 -8.29 -11.51
C ALA A 166 -5.69 -8.28 -10.41
N PHE A 167 -6.17 -7.09 -10.06
CA PHE A 167 -7.30 -6.86 -9.17
C PHE A 167 -8.54 -6.62 -10.04
N LEU A 168 -9.37 -7.65 -10.15
CA LEU A 168 -10.51 -7.68 -11.07
C LEU A 168 -11.79 -7.90 -10.31
N GLY A 169 -12.70 -6.93 -10.35
CA GLY A 169 -14.01 -7.07 -9.75
C GLY A 169 -14.99 -6.05 -10.30
N PRO A 170 -16.30 -6.24 -10.07
CA PRO A 170 -17.30 -5.25 -10.43
C PRO A 170 -17.16 -4.02 -9.53
N ALA A 171 -17.83 -2.94 -9.91
CA ALA A 171 -17.73 -1.65 -9.23
C ALA A 171 -17.98 -1.74 -7.71
N ALA A 172 -18.97 -2.54 -7.29
CA ALA A 172 -19.28 -2.74 -5.87
C ALA A 172 -18.11 -3.36 -5.08
N ALA A 173 -17.41 -4.34 -5.66
CA ALA A 173 -16.29 -5.01 -5.03
C ALA A 173 -15.07 -4.07 -4.88
N LEU A 174 -14.79 -3.27 -5.92
CA LEU A 174 -13.70 -2.29 -5.90
C LEU A 174 -13.95 -1.16 -4.88
N ARG A 175 -15.19 -0.65 -4.77
CA ARG A 175 -15.56 0.32 -3.72
C ARG A 175 -15.38 -0.27 -2.32
N HIS A 176 -15.86 -1.49 -2.11
CA HIS A 176 -15.73 -2.17 -0.82
C HIS A 176 -14.26 -2.39 -0.45
N ALA A 177 -13.43 -2.84 -1.40
CA ALA A 177 -11.99 -2.96 -1.20
C ALA A 177 -11.34 -1.62 -0.84
N SER A 178 -11.66 -0.55 -1.59
CA SER A 178 -11.21 0.82 -1.28
C SER A 178 -11.57 1.24 0.14
N MET A 179 -12.83 1.06 0.57
CA MET A 179 -13.26 1.46 1.92
C MET A 179 -12.52 0.69 3.01
N ASN A 180 -12.25 -0.59 2.78
CA ASN A 180 -11.51 -1.37 3.76
C ASN A 180 -10.02 -1.04 3.81
N LEU A 181 -9.43 -0.31 2.86
CA LEU A 181 -8.04 0.10 3.01
C LEU A 181 -7.86 1.28 3.97
N ASP A 182 -8.94 1.91 4.43
CA ASP A 182 -8.88 3.09 5.32
C ASP A 182 -8.19 2.79 6.67
N PHE A 183 -8.45 1.63 7.28
CA PHE A 183 -7.81 1.28 8.56
C PHE A 183 -6.29 1.06 8.44
N LEU A 184 -5.78 0.85 7.22
CA LEU A 184 -4.34 0.73 6.98
C LEU A 184 -3.64 2.09 7.05
N GLU A 185 -4.38 3.20 7.01
CA GLU A 185 -3.84 4.56 7.17
C GLU A 185 -3.55 4.92 8.64
N GLN A 186 -4.00 4.09 9.59
CA GLN A 186 -3.82 4.37 11.02
C GLN A 186 -2.33 4.34 11.42
N PRO A 187 -1.90 5.21 12.36
CA PRO A 187 -0.53 5.22 12.85
C PRO A 187 -0.10 3.84 13.35
N LEU A 188 0.99 3.34 12.77
CA LEU A 188 1.62 2.11 13.21
C LEU A 188 2.71 2.40 14.22
N SER A 189 2.79 1.57 15.26
CA SER A 189 4.02 1.48 16.03
C SER A 189 5.15 0.86 15.19
N ARG A 190 6.39 1.25 15.45
CA ARG A 190 7.55 0.72 14.73
C ARG A 190 7.66 -0.81 14.85
N GLY A 191 8.02 -1.50 13.77
CA GLY A 191 8.08 -2.96 13.71
C GLY A 191 6.70 -3.65 13.73
N ARG A 192 5.62 -2.90 13.48
CA ARG A 192 4.27 -3.43 13.27
C ARG A 192 3.87 -3.26 11.80
N SER A 193 2.98 -4.16 11.37
CA SER A 193 2.30 -4.07 10.10
C SER A 193 0.78 -4.12 10.29
N ASN A 194 0.03 -3.40 9.46
CA ASN A 194 -1.39 -3.66 9.27
C ASN A 194 -1.58 -4.32 7.90
N HIS A 195 -2.61 -5.17 7.78
CA HIS A 195 -2.92 -5.82 6.51
C HIS A 195 -4.42 -5.99 6.28
N HIS A 196 -4.80 -6.08 5.01
CA HIS A 196 -6.17 -6.40 4.60
C HIS A 196 -6.19 -7.35 3.40
N TYR A 197 -6.89 -8.47 3.54
CA TYR A 197 -7.22 -9.36 2.42
C TYR A 197 -8.30 -8.77 1.51
N LEU A 198 -8.01 -8.74 0.21
CA LEU A 198 -8.84 -8.18 -0.86
C LEU A 198 -9.88 -9.17 -1.38
N ASP A 199 -9.47 -10.40 -1.71
CA ASP A 199 -10.36 -11.50 -2.06
C ASP A 199 -10.78 -12.22 -0.77
N ARG A 200 -12.06 -12.12 -0.40
CA ARG A 200 -12.62 -12.77 0.79
C ARG A 200 -13.71 -13.77 0.41
N ASP A 201 -13.40 -14.65 -0.53
CA ASP A 201 -14.19 -15.87 -0.72
C ASP A 201 -14.09 -16.74 0.54
N ARG A 202 -15.25 -17.10 1.11
CA ARG A 202 -15.33 -17.87 2.36
C ARG A 202 -14.93 -19.33 2.21
N ASN A 203 -14.86 -19.84 0.98
CA ASN A 203 -14.64 -21.26 0.70
C ASN A 203 -13.21 -21.56 0.20
N ARG A 204 -12.34 -20.56 0.10
CA ARG A 204 -10.94 -20.71 -0.33
C ARG A 204 -10.02 -19.82 0.49
N TRP A 205 -8.73 -20.12 0.45
CA TRP A 205 -7.71 -19.23 0.99
C TRP A 205 -7.77 -17.87 0.24
N PRO A 206 -7.74 -16.74 0.95
CA PRO A 206 -7.88 -15.43 0.33
C PRO A 206 -6.67 -15.09 -0.55
N GLU A 207 -6.94 -14.69 -1.78
CA GLU A 207 -5.93 -14.16 -2.71
C GLU A 207 -5.86 -12.62 -2.63
N GLY A 208 -4.67 -12.05 -2.60
CA GLY A 208 -4.52 -10.60 -2.52
C GLY A 208 -4.59 -10.07 -1.10
N GLU A 209 -3.47 -9.52 -0.64
CA GLU A 209 -3.33 -8.82 0.63
C GLU A 209 -2.69 -7.45 0.36
N VAL A 210 -3.24 -6.39 0.95
CA VAL A 210 -2.53 -5.10 1.05
C VAL A 210 -1.93 -5.01 2.44
N GLN A 211 -0.61 -4.88 2.51
CA GLN A 211 0.11 -4.82 3.77
C GLN A 211 0.94 -3.53 3.86
N VAL A 212 0.89 -2.87 5.01
CA VAL A 212 1.64 -1.64 5.29
C VAL A 212 2.63 -1.87 6.42
N PHE A 213 3.84 -1.37 6.27
CA PHE A 213 4.90 -1.46 7.28
C PHE A 213 5.40 -0.07 7.67
N ALA A 214 5.46 0.22 8.96
CA ALA A 214 5.93 1.51 9.47
C ALA A 214 7.38 1.82 9.03
N ASP A 215 8.23 0.79 8.99
CA ASP A 215 9.65 0.83 8.65
C ASP A 215 9.96 0.21 7.28
N TYR A 216 8.99 0.30 6.36
CA TYR A 216 9.07 -0.25 5.00
C TYR A 216 10.38 0.13 4.27
N ARG A 217 10.83 1.39 4.41
CA ARG A 217 12.04 1.89 3.74
C ARG A 217 13.30 1.23 4.28
N GLU A 218 13.37 1.09 5.59
CA GLU A 218 14.50 0.46 6.26
C GLU A 218 14.51 -1.06 6.01
N MET A 219 13.35 -1.72 5.94
CA MET A 219 13.25 -3.13 5.53
C MET A 219 13.79 -3.33 4.10
N LEU A 220 13.37 -2.48 3.15
CA LEU A 220 13.88 -2.52 1.78
C LEU A 220 15.40 -2.28 1.69
N SER A 221 15.92 -1.35 2.50
CA SER A 221 17.36 -1.11 2.57
C SER A 221 18.12 -2.34 3.07
N ASP A 222 17.63 -2.99 4.12
CA ASP A 222 18.24 -4.21 4.67
C ASP A 222 18.21 -5.35 3.64
N ALA A 223 17.06 -5.57 3.01
CA ALA A 223 16.89 -6.61 1.99
C ALA A 223 17.88 -6.44 0.82
N ARG A 224 18.13 -5.19 0.39
CA ARG A 224 19.11 -4.89 -0.68
C ARG A 224 20.54 -5.19 -0.26
N ILE A 225 20.91 -4.83 0.97
CA ILE A 225 22.23 -5.13 1.53
C ILE A 225 22.43 -6.65 1.60
N GLU A 226 21.46 -7.37 2.13
CA GLU A 226 21.52 -8.84 2.25
C GLU A 226 21.54 -9.53 0.89
N ARG A 227 20.74 -9.06 -0.08
CA ARG A 227 20.79 -9.57 -1.45
C ARG A 227 22.18 -9.40 -2.05
N GLN A 228 22.77 -8.20 -1.93
CA GLN A 228 24.09 -7.94 -2.46
C GLN A 228 25.18 -8.80 -1.79
N ALA A 229 25.08 -9.03 -0.47
CA ALA A 229 26.01 -9.89 0.26
C ALA A 229 25.87 -11.35 -0.17
N ALA A 230 24.65 -11.88 -0.20
CA ALA A 230 24.38 -13.28 -0.54
C ALA A 230 24.86 -13.65 -1.95
N TYR A 231 24.62 -12.81 -2.96
CA TYR A 231 25.12 -13.07 -4.32
C TYR A 231 26.64 -12.98 -4.48
N ARG A 232 27.34 -12.33 -3.53
CA ARG A 232 28.82 -12.34 -3.50
C ARG A 232 29.38 -13.56 -2.78
N GLU A 233 28.73 -13.97 -1.69
CA GLU A 233 29.17 -15.08 -0.84
C GLU A 233 28.82 -16.45 -1.44
N LEU A 234 27.69 -16.54 -2.16
CA LEU A 234 27.07 -17.79 -2.60
C LEU A 234 26.77 -17.77 -4.12
N PRO A 235 27.76 -17.55 -5.00
CA PRO A 235 27.52 -17.37 -6.43
C PRO A 235 26.93 -18.61 -7.13
N ASP A 236 27.22 -19.81 -6.60
CA ASP A 236 26.80 -21.09 -7.20
C ASP A 236 25.49 -21.64 -6.61
N MET A 237 24.91 -20.97 -5.61
CA MET A 237 23.68 -21.43 -4.96
C MET A 237 22.47 -21.16 -5.86
N PRO A 238 21.51 -22.11 -5.98
CA PRO A 238 20.28 -21.89 -6.72
C PRO A 238 19.51 -20.66 -6.22
N SER A 239 19.01 -19.82 -7.13
CA SER A 239 18.42 -18.52 -6.76
C SER A 239 17.29 -18.59 -5.73
N HIS A 240 16.47 -19.65 -5.75
CA HIS A 240 15.38 -19.82 -4.78
C HIS A 240 15.90 -20.03 -3.35
N GLN A 241 17.02 -20.75 -3.17
CA GLN A 241 17.64 -20.94 -1.85
C GLN A 241 18.31 -19.66 -1.38
N VAL A 242 18.92 -18.91 -2.31
CA VAL A 242 19.49 -17.59 -2.02
C VAL A 242 18.39 -16.62 -1.58
N ASP A 243 17.26 -16.56 -2.29
CA ASP A 243 16.15 -15.67 -1.95
C ASP A 243 15.53 -15.97 -0.56
N GLU A 244 15.39 -17.26 -0.20
CA GLU A 244 14.96 -17.68 1.14
C GLU A 244 15.95 -17.22 2.24
N LEU A 245 17.24 -17.42 2.01
CA LEU A 245 18.29 -17.00 2.94
C LEU A 245 18.38 -15.48 3.08
N ILE A 246 18.19 -14.73 2.01
CA ILE A 246 18.11 -13.26 2.07
C ILE A 246 16.92 -12.84 2.94
N CYS A 247 15.75 -13.45 2.76
CA CYS A 247 14.56 -13.15 3.54
C CYS A 247 14.82 -13.33 5.04
N GLU A 248 15.42 -14.46 5.43
CA GLU A 248 15.79 -14.75 6.82
C GLU A 248 16.81 -13.75 7.39
N ARG A 249 17.92 -13.51 6.66
CA ARG A 249 18.95 -12.55 7.10
C ARG A 249 18.42 -11.12 7.21
N SER A 250 17.60 -10.70 6.26
CA SER A 250 16.94 -9.38 6.23
C SER A 250 16.01 -9.20 7.43
N TYR A 251 15.27 -10.25 7.79
CA TYR A 251 14.42 -10.28 8.97
C TYR A 251 15.24 -10.13 10.26
N ILE A 252 16.30 -10.93 10.42
CA ILE A 252 17.20 -10.85 11.58
C ILE A 252 17.83 -9.45 11.71
N ARG A 253 18.32 -8.89 10.59
CA ARG A 253 18.88 -7.53 10.57
C ARG A 253 17.84 -6.48 11.01
N SER A 254 16.61 -6.61 10.53
CA SER A 254 15.50 -5.73 10.90
C SER A 254 15.20 -5.83 12.40
N LEU A 255 15.19 -7.03 12.98
CA LEU A 255 15.01 -7.23 14.43
C LEU A 255 16.10 -6.52 15.23
N HIS A 256 17.38 -6.75 14.91
CA HIS A 256 18.49 -6.11 15.60
C HIS A 256 18.48 -4.59 15.49
N ARG A 257 18.05 -4.06 14.33
CA ARG A 257 17.87 -2.61 14.17
C ARG A 257 16.79 -2.07 15.10
N LEU A 258 15.64 -2.75 15.20
CA LEU A 258 14.53 -2.35 16.08
C LEU A 258 14.95 -2.40 17.55
N GLU A 259 15.70 -3.41 17.97
CA GLU A 259 16.25 -3.53 19.32
C GLU A 259 17.18 -2.35 19.64
N ARG A 260 18.16 -2.06 18.78
CA ARG A 260 19.07 -0.92 18.94
C ARG A 260 18.32 0.41 19.09
N GLN A 261 17.24 0.58 18.35
CA GLN A 261 16.44 1.80 18.40
C GLN A 261 15.57 1.90 19.65
N LYS A 262 15.05 0.77 20.14
CA LYS A 262 14.34 0.73 21.43
C LYS A 262 15.28 1.13 22.56
N GLU A 263 16.50 0.60 22.57
CA GLU A 263 17.48 0.90 23.61
C GLU A 263 17.94 2.37 23.53
N ALA A 264 18.21 2.88 22.32
CA ALA A 264 18.51 4.29 22.12
C ALA A 264 17.39 5.21 22.63
N ARG A 265 16.11 4.87 22.34
CA ARG A 265 14.96 5.65 22.81
C ARG A 265 14.84 5.63 24.34
N LYS A 266 15.06 4.47 24.97
CA LYS A 266 15.06 4.32 26.43
C LYS A 266 16.14 5.18 27.07
N ASN A 267 17.35 5.20 26.50
CA ASN A 267 18.45 6.03 26.95
C ASN A 267 18.13 7.53 26.82
N THR A 268 17.58 7.97 25.68
CA THR A 268 17.15 9.37 25.50
C THR A 268 16.07 9.79 26.50
N LEU A 269 15.09 8.92 26.77
CA LEU A 269 14.05 9.19 27.77
C LEU A 269 14.64 9.29 29.18
N ALA A 270 15.55 8.39 29.54
CA ALA A 270 16.22 8.42 30.84
C ALA A 270 17.05 9.71 31.04
N VAL A 271 17.73 10.20 30.00
CA VAL A 271 18.46 11.48 30.05
C VAL A 271 17.49 12.64 30.28
N ARG A 272 16.41 12.74 29.50
CA ARG A 272 15.40 13.80 29.64
C ARG A 272 14.73 13.79 31.02
N SER A 273 14.43 12.61 31.57
CA SER A 273 13.87 12.50 32.91
C SER A 273 14.83 12.99 33.99
N ARG A 274 16.15 12.74 33.84
CA ARG A 274 17.17 13.26 34.77
C ARG A 274 17.31 14.78 34.65
N GLU A 275 17.33 15.33 33.44
CA GLU A 275 17.38 16.78 33.21
C GLU A 275 16.17 17.49 33.82
N ALA A 276 14.97 16.94 33.65
CA ALA A 276 13.75 17.49 34.24
C ALA A 276 13.77 17.50 35.77
N LEU A 277 14.33 16.45 36.41
CA LEU A 277 14.49 16.40 37.87
C LEU A 277 15.46 17.51 38.34
N VAL A 278 16.61 17.66 37.70
CA VAL A 278 17.58 18.70 38.04
C VAL A 278 17.00 20.11 37.85
N SER A 279 16.25 20.36 36.77
CA SER A 279 15.58 21.65 36.56
C SER A 279 14.47 21.93 37.59
N SER A 280 13.80 20.90 38.10
CA SER A 280 12.77 21.05 39.14
C SER A 280 13.35 21.38 40.52
N GLU A 281 14.55 20.88 40.84
CA GLU A 281 15.26 21.21 42.08
C GLU A 281 15.87 22.62 42.08
N GLN A 282 16.14 23.19 40.89
CA GLN A 282 16.69 24.53 40.72
C GLN A 282 15.62 25.63 40.54
N ALA A 283 14.33 25.26 40.52
CA ALA A 283 13.26 26.24 40.47
C ALA A 283 13.22 27.03 41.79
N PRO A 284 13.29 28.38 41.76
CA PRO A 284 13.22 29.17 42.98
C PRO A 284 11.89 28.89 43.70
N PRO A 285 11.87 28.82 45.05
CA PRO A 285 10.64 28.61 45.80
C PRO A 285 9.64 29.68 45.39
N SER A 286 8.53 29.25 44.81
CA SER A 286 7.44 30.13 44.41
C SER A 286 7.04 30.99 45.61
N ALA A 287 7.22 32.30 45.47
CA ALA A 287 6.81 33.27 46.46
C ALA A 287 5.31 33.08 46.71
N SER A 288 4.96 32.60 47.90
CA SER A 288 3.59 32.52 48.39
C SER A 288 2.97 33.91 48.30
N ILE A 289 2.08 34.11 47.34
CA ILE A 289 1.25 35.31 47.26
C ILE A 289 0.30 35.24 48.46
N GLU A 290 0.67 35.93 49.55
CA GLU A 290 -0.26 36.26 50.61
C GLU A 290 -1.35 37.16 50.04
N ALA A 291 -2.53 36.57 49.81
CA ALA A 291 -3.76 37.30 49.60
C ALA A 291 -4.21 37.95 50.92
N ALA A 292 -3.63 39.10 51.24
CA ALA A 292 -4.16 40.00 52.25
C ALA A 292 -5.43 40.67 51.69
N GLY A 293 -6.55 40.43 52.37
CA GLY A 293 -7.85 40.95 51.97
C GLY A 293 -7.97 42.47 52.07
N SER A 294 -8.96 43.00 51.35
CA SER A 294 -9.63 44.23 51.75
C SER A 294 -11.13 44.09 51.52
N ARG A 295 -11.86 44.01 52.64
CA ARG A 295 -13.27 44.37 52.74
C ARG A 295 -13.33 45.88 52.98
N ARG A 296 -13.94 46.63 52.05
CA ARG A 296 -14.98 47.66 52.27
C ARG A 296 -15.27 48.38 50.97
#